data_AF-G9ABN2-F1
#
_entry.id   AF-G9ABN2-F1
#
_cell.length_a   1.000
_cell.length_b   1.000
_cell.length_c   1.000
_cell.angle_alpha   90.00
_cell.angle_beta   90.00
_cell.angle_gamma   90.00
#
_symmetry.space_group_name_H-M   'P 1'
#
loop_
_entity.id
_entity.type
_entity.pdbx_description
1 polymer ?
#
loop_
_entity_poly.entity_id
_entity_poly.type
_entity_poly.pdbx_seq_one_letter_code
_entity_poly.pdbx_strand_id
1 'polypeptide(L)'
;MTGDDKKRATLDFGDDLETPPAPPVDPNAVKAATRAAGFRETPKALEPFSSSKTARRTRRKTGRTEQFATRLRADTLEAIYAYADRHEITLAETIERAMAALVNAEH
;
A
#
# COMPACT_ATOMS: atom_id res chain seq x y z
N MET A 1 -7.54 -2.15 -38.26
CA MET A 1 -7.87 -0.84 -37.65
C MET A 1 -6.64 -0.38 -36.89
N THR A 2 -6.02 0.71 -37.35
CA THR A 2 -4.81 1.28 -36.77
C THR A 2 -5.23 2.13 -35.55
N GLY A 3 -4.80 1.75 -34.35
CA GLY A 3 -5.07 2.51 -33.15
C GLY A 3 -4.08 3.66 -33.03
N ASP A 4 -4.56 4.89 -33.15
CA ASP A 4 -3.80 6.09 -32.81
C ASP A 4 -3.42 6.07 -31.32
N ASP A 5 -2.15 5.79 -31.05
CA ASP A 5 -1.52 6.00 -29.75
C ASP A 5 -1.49 7.50 -29.44
N LYS A 6 -2.54 7.98 -28.76
CA LYS A 6 -2.59 9.33 -28.18
C LYS A 6 -1.48 9.48 -27.15
N LYS A 7 -0.35 10.05 -27.57
CA LYS A 7 0.76 10.45 -26.68
C LYS A 7 0.22 11.43 -25.64
N ARG A 8 0.29 11.03 -24.37
CA ARG A 8 -0.04 11.91 -23.23
C ARG A 8 1.00 13.02 -23.18
N ALA A 9 0.56 14.27 -23.07
CA ALA A 9 1.46 15.39 -22.87
C ALA A 9 2.11 15.27 -21.48
N THR A 10 3.42 15.01 -21.45
CA THR A 10 4.25 15.19 -20.26
C THR A 10 4.55 16.68 -20.14
N LEU A 11 4.00 17.34 -19.12
CA LEU A 11 4.46 18.66 -18.71
C LEU A 11 5.86 18.48 -18.12
N ASP A 12 6.87 18.74 -18.95
CA ASP A 12 8.27 18.82 -18.55
C ASP A 12 8.54 20.28 -18.17
N PHE A 13 8.62 20.55 -16.87
CA PHE A 13 9.13 21.81 -16.37
C PHE A 13 10.64 21.72 -16.49
N GLY A 14 11.16 21.97 -17.69
CA GLY A 14 12.55 21.74 -18.04
C GLY A 14 13.53 22.22 -16.96
N ASP A 15 14.68 21.55 -16.89
CA ASP A 15 15.79 21.82 -15.96
C ASP A 15 16.38 23.24 -16.08
N ASP A 16 15.82 24.08 -16.97
CA ASP A 16 16.20 25.48 -17.22
C ASP A 16 15.71 26.46 -16.14
N LEU A 17 15.25 25.96 -14.99
CA LEU A 17 15.13 26.80 -13.81
C LEU A 17 16.54 27.00 -13.24
N GLU A 18 17.14 28.14 -13.54
CA GLU A 18 18.34 28.64 -12.86
C GLU A 18 18.07 28.60 -11.35
N THR A 19 18.53 27.53 -10.69
CA THR A 19 18.44 27.42 -9.24
C THR A 19 19.54 28.32 -8.70
N PRO A 20 19.21 29.48 -8.11
CA PRO A 20 20.24 30.37 -7.59
C PRO A 20 21.06 29.59 -6.57
N PRO A 21 22.40 29.77 -6.54
CA PRO A 21 23.25 29.08 -5.59
C PRO A 21 22.73 29.36 -4.18
N ALA A 22 22.38 28.31 -3.45
CA ALA A 22 21.93 28.45 -2.08
C ALA A 22 23.03 29.12 -1.25
N PRO A 23 22.72 30.14 -0.44
CA PRO A 23 23.72 30.75 0.42
C PRO A 23 24.32 29.71 1.37
N PRO A 24 25.61 29.80 1.71
CA PRO A 24 26.23 28.87 2.64
C PRO A 24 25.55 29.01 4.00
N VAL A 25 24.91 27.93 4.44
CA VAL A 25 24.23 27.88 5.74
C VAL A 25 25.15 27.25 6.77
N ASP A 26 25.36 27.91 7.91
CA ASP A 26 26.08 27.30 9.04
C ASP A 26 25.19 26.25 9.72
N PRO A 27 25.57 24.96 9.68
CA PRO A 27 24.78 23.89 10.29
C PRO A 27 24.63 24.06 11.80
N ASN A 28 25.55 24.75 12.49
CA ASN A 28 25.45 25.01 13.92
C ASN A 28 24.39 26.05 14.23
N ALA A 29 24.32 27.13 13.44
CA ALA A 29 23.27 28.13 13.55
C ALA A 29 21.87 27.53 13.34
N VAL A 30 21.72 26.61 12.38
CA VAL A 30 20.45 25.88 12.15
C VAL A 30 20.08 25.06 13.37
N LYS A 31 21.00 24.25 13.91
CA LYS A 31 20.75 23.43 15.10
C LYS A 31 20.38 24.28 16.33
N ALA A 32 21.07 25.40 16.53
CA ALA A 32 20.78 26.33 17.61
C ALA A 32 19.36 26.92 17.48
N ALA A 33 18.98 27.38 16.29
CA ALA A 33 17.64 27.90 16.01
C ALA A 33 16.56 26.82 16.20
N THR A 34 16.80 25.59 15.73
CA THR A 34 15.83 24.48 15.87
C THR A 34 15.63 24.11 17.34
N ARG A 35 16.71 24.08 18.14
CA ARG A 35 16.64 23.84 19.59
C ARG A 35 15.94 24.97 20.33
N ALA A 36 16.20 26.22 19.97
CA ALA A 36 15.51 27.39 20.54
C ALA A 36 14.02 27.38 20.24
N ALA A 37 13.61 26.88 19.06
CA ALA A 37 12.22 26.66 18.69
C ALA A 37 11.57 25.42 19.37
N GLY A 38 12.28 24.74 20.27
CA GLY A 38 11.76 23.63 21.06
C GLY A 38 11.77 22.26 20.35
N PHE A 39 12.35 22.17 19.15
CA PHE A 39 12.55 20.88 18.50
C PHE A 39 13.65 20.10 19.23
N ARG A 40 13.31 18.87 19.63
CA ARG A 40 14.26 17.93 20.22
C ARG A 40 14.81 17.04 19.11
N GLU A 41 16.10 16.73 19.19
CA GLU A 41 16.71 15.73 18.30
C GLU A 41 15.99 14.40 18.53
N THR A 42 15.38 13.86 17.47
CA THR A 42 14.85 12.50 17.53
C THR A 42 16.04 11.55 17.67
N PRO A 43 15.94 10.53 18.55
CA PRO A 43 16.97 9.50 18.60
C PRO A 43 17.10 8.91 17.20
N LYS A 44 18.30 9.04 16.63
CA LYS A 44 18.62 8.45 15.33
C LYS A 44 18.32 6.96 15.45
N ALA A 45 17.40 6.47 14.63
CA ALA A 45 17.22 5.04 14.49
C ALA A 45 18.60 4.45 14.16
N LEU A 46 19.00 3.41 14.91
CA LEU A 46 20.13 2.57 14.54
C LEU A 46 19.96 2.20 13.06
N GLU A 47 21.06 2.26 12.29
CA GLU A 47 21.06 1.76 10.91
C GLU A 47 20.29 0.45 10.87
N PRO A 48 19.41 0.24 9.87
CA PRO A 48 18.58 -0.94 9.87
C PRO A 48 19.49 -2.15 9.83
N PHE A 49 19.66 -2.79 11.00
CA PHE A 49 20.13 -4.16 11.09
C PHE A 49 19.30 -4.90 10.08
N SER A 50 19.98 -5.47 9.07
CA SER A 50 19.39 -6.33 8.04
C SER A 50 18.29 -7.12 8.70
N SER A 51 17.04 -6.76 8.43
CA SER A 51 15.91 -7.39 9.09
C SER A 51 16.03 -8.86 8.75
N SER A 52 16.36 -9.70 9.73
CA SER A 52 16.02 -11.11 9.66
C SER A 52 14.50 -11.12 9.56
N LYS A 53 14.01 -11.04 8.32
CA LYS A 53 12.59 -10.92 8.00
C LYS A 53 11.93 -12.06 8.74
N THR A 54 11.20 -11.72 9.80
CA THR A 54 10.15 -12.55 10.39
C THR A 54 9.52 -13.31 9.24
N ALA A 55 9.52 -14.64 9.30
CA ALA A 55 9.07 -15.52 8.23
C ALA A 55 7.83 -14.94 7.59
N ARG A 56 8.03 -14.23 6.47
CA ARG A 56 6.98 -13.47 5.82
C ARG A 56 6.05 -14.55 5.32
N ARG A 57 4.89 -14.72 5.96
CA ARG A 57 3.90 -15.76 5.66
C ARG A 57 3.89 -15.93 4.16
N THR A 58 4.37 -17.08 3.68
CA THR A 58 4.60 -17.31 2.25
C THR A 58 3.30 -16.96 1.55
N ARG A 59 3.30 -15.89 0.76
CA ARG A 59 2.15 -15.52 -0.06
C ARG A 59 1.95 -16.70 -0.99
N ARG A 60 1.02 -17.60 -0.64
CA ARG A 60 0.63 -18.72 -1.49
C ARG A 60 0.21 -18.08 -2.80
N LYS A 61 1.01 -18.27 -3.85
CA LYS A 61 0.59 -17.92 -5.21
C LYS A 61 -0.51 -18.91 -5.56
N THR A 62 -1.73 -18.62 -5.12
CA THR A 62 -2.93 -19.16 -5.75
C THR A 62 -2.80 -18.74 -7.22
N GLY A 63 -2.64 -19.70 -8.13
CA GLY A 63 -2.50 -19.42 -9.56
C GLY A 63 -3.62 -18.52 -10.04
N ARG A 64 -3.34 -17.70 -11.09
CA ARG A 64 -4.28 -16.80 -11.80
C ARG A 64 -5.67 -16.64 -11.15
N THR A 65 -5.72 -15.97 -9.99
CA THR A 65 -6.99 -15.59 -9.38
C THR A 65 -7.49 -14.33 -10.09
N GLU A 66 -8.70 -14.36 -10.60
CA GLU A 66 -9.35 -13.20 -11.22
C GLU A 66 -9.90 -12.24 -10.15
N GLN A 67 -9.98 -10.96 -10.48
CA GLN A 67 -10.58 -9.99 -9.56
C GLN A 67 -12.11 -10.14 -9.53
N PHE A 68 -12.69 -10.08 -8.33
CA PHE A 68 -14.13 -10.11 -8.13
C PHE A 68 -14.60 -8.77 -7.58
N ALA A 69 -15.15 -7.91 -8.46
CA ALA A 69 -15.69 -6.61 -8.09
C ALA A 69 -17.22 -6.62 -8.15
N THR A 70 -17.87 -6.37 -7.01
CA THR A 70 -19.33 -6.32 -6.92
C THR A 70 -19.80 -5.35 -5.84
N ARG A 71 -21.10 -5.06 -5.81
CA ARG A 71 -21.76 -4.30 -4.75
C ARG A 71 -22.69 -5.22 -3.97
N LEU A 72 -22.61 -5.17 -2.65
CA LEU A 72 -23.45 -5.95 -1.74
C LEU A 72 -24.18 -5.02 -0.77
N ARG A 73 -25.24 -5.53 -0.13
CA ARG A 73 -25.85 -4.85 1.02
C ARG A 73 -24.84 -4.79 2.18
N ALA A 74 -24.94 -3.76 3.02
CA ALA A 74 -24.03 -3.58 4.16
C ALA A 74 -24.04 -4.79 5.09
N ASP A 75 -25.22 -5.26 5.48
CA ASP A 75 -25.39 -6.40 6.39
C ASP A 75 -24.78 -7.69 5.82
N THR A 76 -24.89 -7.89 4.50
CA THR A 76 -24.29 -9.05 3.83
C THR A 76 -22.76 -8.97 3.85
N LEU A 77 -22.20 -7.77 3.63
CA LEU A 77 -20.77 -7.57 3.66
C LEU A 77 -20.22 -7.82 5.09
N GLU A 78 -20.91 -7.32 6.11
CA GLU A 78 -20.57 -7.57 7.52
C GLU A 78 -20.61 -9.06 7.86
N ALA A 79 -21.64 -9.78 7.43
CA ALA A 79 -21.74 -11.22 7.64
C ALA A 79 -20.57 -12.00 7.01
N ILE A 80 -20.12 -11.59 5.82
CA ILE A 80 -18.95 -12.20 5.16
C ILE A 80 -17.68 -11.93 5.98
N TYR A 81 -17.45 -10.69 6.43
CA TYR A 81 -16.30 -10.37 7.28
C TYR A 81 -16.31 -11.16 8.59
N ALA A 82 -17.44 -11.16 9.30
CA ALA A 82 -17.58 -11.89 10.55
C ALA A 82 -17.40 -13.41 10.39
N TYR A 83 -17.78 -13.97 9.24
CA TYR A 83 -17.48 -15.38 8.93
C TYR A 83 -15.98 -15.59 8.67
N ALA A 84 -15.38 -14.76 7.83
CA ALA A 84 -13.97 -14.84 7.49
C ALA A 84 -13.08 -14.77 8.75
N ASP A 85 -13.36 -13.84 9.65
CA ASP A 85 -12.63 -13.64 10.90
C ASP A 85 -12.77 -14.84 11.85
N ARG A 86 -14.00 -15.35 12.05
CA ARG A 86 -14.26 -16.53 12.91
C ARG A 86 -13.55 -17.79 12.43
N HIS A 87 -13.35 -17.91 11.13
CA HIS A 87 -12.73 -19.09 10.51
C HIS A 87 -11.27 -18.86 10.12
N GLU A 88 -10.70 -17.69 10.41
CA GLU A 88 -9.34 -17.29 10.05
C GLU A 88 -8.98 -17.49 8.56
N ILE A 89 -9.96 -17.24 7.68
CA ILE A 89 -9.82 -17.38 6.22
C ILE A 89 -9.97 -16.04 5.49
N THR A 90 -9.64 -16.02 4.20
CA THR A 90 -9.79 -14.81 3.39
C THR A 90 -11.23 -14.60 2.93
N LEU A 91 -11.57 -13.35 2.57
CA LEU A 91 -12.83 -13.01 1.90
C LEU A 91 -13.06 -13.85 0.64
N ALA A 92 -12.02 -14.00 -0.20
CA ALA A 92 -12.09 -14.79 -1.42
C ALA A 92 -12.43 -16.26 -1.12
N GLU A 93 -11.72 -16.87 -0.16
CA GLU A 93 -11.96 -18.25 0.24
C GLU A 93 -13.35 -18.43 0.87
N THR A 94 -13.86 -17.42 1.58
CA THR A 94 -15.24 -17.44 2.10
C THR A 94 -16.26 -17.53 0.97
N ILE A 95 -16.08 -16.75 -0.09
CA ILE A 95 -16.96 -16.74 -1.27
C ILE A 95 -16.84 -18.07 -2.03
N GLU A 96 -15.63 -18.60 -2.22
CA GLU A 96 -15.40 -19.90 -2.86
C GLU A 96 -16.09 -21.06 -2.12
N ARG A 97 -15.97 -21.09 -0.78
CA ARG A 97 -16.65 -22.08 0.07
C ARG A 97 -18.17 -21.94 0.02
N ALA A 98 -18.70 -20.72 0.01
CA ALA A 98 -20.13 -20.48 -0.12
C ALA A 98 -20.66 -21.02 -1.46
N MET A 99 -19.96 -20.74 -2.56
CA MET A 99 -20.31 -21.28 -3.89
C MET A 99 -20.26 -22.81 -3.93
N ALA A 100 -19.22 -23.42 -3.37
CA ALA A 100 -19.11 -24.88 -3.29
C ALA A 100 -20.28 -25.50 -2.48
N ALA A 101 -20.68 -24.86 -1.38
CA ALA A 101 -21.82 -25.32 -0.58
C ALA A 101 -23.15 -25.21 -1.35
N LEU A 102 -23.36 -24.14 -2.13
CA LEU A 102 -24.55 -23.99 -2.97
C LEU A 102 -24.61 -25.05 -4.07
N VAL A 103 -23.50 -25.31 -4.77
CA VAL A 103 -23.44 -26.34 -5.82
C VAL A 103 -23.71 -27.73 -5.26
N ASN A 104 -23.14 -28.04 -4.08
CA ASN A 104 -23.36 -29.34 -3.43
C ASN A 104 -24.80 -29.54 -2.93
N ALA A 105 -25.54 -28.47 -2.64
CA ALA A 105 -26.92 -28.53 -2.18
C ALA A 105 -27.94 -28.72 -3.32
N GLU A 106 -27.53 -28.47 -4.56
CA GLU A 106 -28.35 -28.68 -5.78
C GLU A 106 -28.26 -30.11 -6.33
N HIS A 107 -27.47 -30.99 -5.69
CA HIS A 107 -27.32 -32.42 -6.03
C HIS A 107 -27.93 -33.30 -4.94
#